data_AF-A0A968XXF4-F1
#
_entry.id   AF-A0A968XXF4-F1
#
_cell.length_a   1.000
_cell.length_b   1.000
_cell.length_c   1.000
_cell.angle_alpha   90.00
_cell.angle_beta   90.00
_cell.angle_gamma   90.00
#
_symmetry.space_group_name_H-M   'P 1'
#
loop_
_entity.id
_entity.type
_entity.pdbx_description
1 polymer ?
#
loop_
_entity_poly.entity_id
_entity_poly.type
_entity_poly.pdbx_seq_one_letter_code
_entity_poly.pdbx_strand_id
1 'polypeptide(L)'
;MPPWPDKRAAWCGGLCINCPTPEAEEHLPDWANPNQVEGLTQLPVFGKIPYLADRGDRHLLAQAGAGLDIPWGDFSPSQTRVCS
;
A
#
# COMPACT_ATOMS: atom_id res chain seq x y z
N MET A 1 20.79 -10.72 9.26
CA MET A 1 19.92 -11.60 8.45
C MET A 1 18.67 -11.83 9.29
N PRO A 2 17.51 -11.24 8.95
CA PRO A 2 16.36 -11.29 9.83
C PRO A 2 15.73 -12.70 9.82
N PRO A 3 15.17 -13.16 10.95
CA PRO A 3 14.56 -14.48 11.08
C PRO A 3 13.12 -14.41 10.55
N TRP A 4 12.88 -14.88 9.33
CA TRP A 4 11.51 -15.07 8.85
C TRP A 4 10.98 -16.41 9.37
N PRO A 5 9.85 -16.44 10.11
CA PRO A 5 9.23 -17.68 10.53
C PRO A 5 8.44 -18.30 9.37
N ASP A 6 8.55 -19.62 9.21
CA ASP A 6 7.75 -20.49 8.33
C ASP A 6 7.65 -20.10 6.84
N LYS A 7 8.03 -21.02 5.93
CA LYS A 7 8.03 -20.78 4.47
C LYS A 7 6.62 -20.60 3.86
N ARG A 8 5.58 -20.61 4.69
CA ARG A 8 4.16 -20.41 4.32
C ARG A 8 3.61 -19.05 4.75
N ALA A 9 4.30 -18.33 5.62
CA ALA A 9 3.87 -17.01 6.08
C ALA A 9 4.56 -15.93 5.24
N ALA A 10 3.86 -15.41 4.23
CA ALA A 10 4.27 -14.18 3.57
C ALA A 10 3.84 -13.00 4.46
N TRP A 11 4.81 -12.21 4.89
CA TRP A 11 4.54 -11.01 5.67
C TRP A 11 4.22 -9.85 4.70
N CYS A 12 3.07 -9.19 4.91
CA CYS A 12 2.66 -7.99 4.16
C CYS A 12 2.87 -6.75 5.04
N GLY A 13 3.63 -5.78 4.53
CA GLY A 13 3.96 -4.56 5.27
C GLY A 13 2.94 -3.45 5.25
N GLY A 14 2.08 -3.48 4.25
CA GLY A 14 1.12 -2.42 3.99
C GLY A 14 0.52 -2.58 2.62
N LEU A 15 -0.29 -1.59 2.26
CA LEU A 15 -1.11 -1.60 1.06
C LEU A 15 -0.89 -0.32 0.27
N CYS A 16 -0.96 -0.41 -1.05
CA CYS A 16 -1.05 0.73 -1.95
C CYS A 16 -2.36 0.61 -2.73
N ILE A 17 -3.17 1.67 -2.75
CA ILE A 17 -4.44 1.66 -3.46
C ILE A 17 -4.20 2.07 -4.91
N ASN A 18 -4.38 1.15 -5.85
CA ASN A 18 -4.26 1.45 -7.28
C ASN A 18 -5.59 1.97 -7.84
N CYS A 19 -5.54 3.06 -8.61
CA CYS A 19 -6.70 3.62 -9.31
C CYS A 19 -6.71 3.14 -10.77
N PRO A 20 -7.48 2.09 -11.13
CA PRO A 20 -7.38 1.45 -12.44
C PRO A 20 -8.07 2.22 -13.57
N THR A 21 -8.95 3.18 -13.23
CA THR A 21 -9.68 4.04 -14.17
C THR A 21 -9.54 5.52 -13.75
N PRO A 22 -9.76 6.47 -14.66
CA PRO A 22 -9.66 7.90 -14.36
C PRO A 22 -10.58 8.34 -13.21
N GLU A 23 -11.78 7.76 -13.14
CA GLU A 23 -12.81 8.13 -12.16
C GLU A 23 -12.56 7.50 -10.78
N ALA A 24 -11.71 6.46 -10.72
CA ALA A 24 -11.45 5.72 -9.48
C ALA A 24 -10.85 6.61 -8.40
N GLU A 25 -10.12 7.67 -8.77
CA GLU A 25 -9.57 8.63 -7.80
C GLU A 25 -10.65 9.47 -7.13
N GLU A 26 -11.67 9.88 -7.88
CA GLU A 26 -12.78 10.70 -7.36
C GLU A 26 -13.70 9.87 -6.46
N HIS A 27 -13.87 8.59 -6.78
CA HIS A 27 -14.68 7.66 -6.00
C HIS A 27 -13.93 6.94 -4.86
N LEU A 28 -12.62 7.16 -4.74
CA LEU A 28 -11.80 6.52 -3.71
C LEU A 28 -12.31 6.75 -2.27
N PRO A 29 -12.81 7.94 -1.89
CA PRO A 29 -13.41 8.16 -0.58
C PRO A 29 -14.64 7.29 -0.28
N ASP A 30 -15.38 6.89 -1.32
CA ASP A 30 -16.60 6.10 -1.22
C ASP A 30 -16.33 4.59 -1.32
N TRP A 31 -15.36 4.20 -2.16
CA TRP A 31 -15.08 2.77 -2.43
C TRP A 31 -14.04 2.17 -1.50
N ALA A 32 -13.02 2.94 -1.14
CA ALA A 32 -11.85 2.45 -0.43
C ALA A 32 -11.17 3.59 0.33
N ASN A 33 -11.90 4.22 1.25
CA ASN A 33 -11.32 5.23 2.12
C ASN A 33 -10.12 4.63 2.87
N PRO A 34 -8.92 5.25 2.80
CA PRO A 34 -7.72 4.71 3.44
C PRO A 34 -7.94 4.32 4.92
N ASN A 35 -8.67 5.14 5.69
CA ASN A 35 -8.96 4.84 7.10
C ASN A 35 -9.79 3.57 7.28
N GLN A 36 -10.74 3.31 6.36
CA GLN A 36 -11.55 2.09 6.41
C GLN A 36 -10.72 0.87 6.02
N VAL A 37 -9.88 0.99 4.98
CA VAL A 37 -9.00 -0.08 4.52
C VAL A 37 -8.00 -0.46 5.62
N GLU A 38 -7.38 0.54 6.27
CA GLU A 38 -6.49 0.30 7.41
C GLU A 38 -7.23 -0.37 8.57
N GLY A 39 -8.45 0.09 8.89
CA GLY A 39 -9.27 -0.51 9.93
C GLY A 39 -9.64 -1.98 9.65
N LEU A 40 -9.95 -2.32 8.40
CA LEU A 40 -10.34 -3.68 8.00
C LEU A 40 -9.15 -4.64 7.91
N THR A 41 -8.01 -4.15 7.41
CA THR A 41 -6.85 -5.01 7.12
C THR A 41 -5.83 -5.01 8.25
N GLN A 42 -5.89 -4.04 9.16
CA GLN A 42 -4.88 -3.76 10.18
C GLN A 42 -3.48 -3.52 9.57
N LEU A 43 -3.43 -3.18 8.28
CA LEU A 43 -2.22 -2.85 7.54
C LEU A 43 -2.24 -1.38 7.17
N PRO A 44 -1.10 -0.67 7.26
CA PRO A 44 -1.02 0.73 6.85
C PRO A 44 -1.20 0.87 5.35
N VAL A 45 -1.84 1.96 4.92
CA VAL A 45 -1.95 2.35 3.51
C VAL A 45 -0.84 3.35 3.21
N PHE A 46 0.15 2.96 2.40
CA PHE A 46 1.31 3.80 2.06
C PHE A 46 1.00 4.89 1.03
N GLY A 47 -0.18 4.85 0.44
CA GLY A 47 -0.64 5.86 -0.51
C GLY A 47 -1.48 5.25 -1.62
N LYS A 48 -1.72 6.08 -2.65
CA LYS A 48 -2.46 5.69 -3.85
C LYS A 48 -1.59 5.84 -5.09
N ILE A 49 -1.76 4.93 -6.04
CA ILE A 49 -1.23 5.05 -7.39
C ILE A 49 -2.34 5.66 -8.25
N PRO A 50 -2.11 6.85 -8.84
CA PRO A 50 -3.09 7.51 -9.69
C PRO A 50 -3.35 6.72 -10.97
N TYR A 51 -4.40 7.07 -11.69
CA TYR A 51 -4.65 6.46 -12.99
C TYR A 51 -3.54 6.82 -13.99
N LEU A 52 -2.91 5.78 -14.56
CA LEU A 52 -1.90 5.93 -15.60
C LEU A 52 -2.48 5.46 -16.93
N ALA A 53 -2.65 6.40 -17.87
CA ALA A 53 -3.13 6.11 -19.22
C ALA A 53 -2.16 5.17 -19.97
N ASP A 54 -0.85 5.39 -19.79
CA ASP A 54 0.20 4.48 -20.25
C ASP A 54 0.95 3.89 -19.05
N ARG A 55 0.75 2.59 -18.82
CA ARG A 55 1.41 1.83 -17.74
C ARG A 55 2.85 1.45 -18.09
N GLY A 56 3.29 1.64 -19.32
CA GLY A 56 4.66 1.44 -19.78
C GLY A 56 5.56 2.67 -19.60
N ASP A 57 4.97 3.83 -19.35
CA ASP A 57 5.71 5.07 -19.15
C ASP A 57 6.42 5.07 -17.79
N ARG A 58 7.74 4.81 -17.84
CA ARG A 58 8.61 4.76 -16.66
C ARG A 58 8.68 6.09 -15.92
N HIS A 59 8.50 7.21 -16.61
CA HIS A 59 8.56 8.53 -15.99
C HIS A 59 7.29 8.77 -15.15
N LEU A 60 6.12 8.45 -15.70
CA LEU A 60 4.86 8.52 -14.96
C LEU A 60 4.83 7.55 -13.78
N LEU A 61 5.35 6.33 -13.96
CA LEU A 61 5.50 5.36 -12.87
C LEU A 61 6.43 5.87 -11.77
N ALA A 62 7.56 6.49 -12.12
CA ALA A 62 8.49 7.04 -11.14
C ALA A 62 7.86 8.20 -10.35
N GLN A 63 7.11 9.07 -11.03
CA GLN A 63 6.37 10.16 -10.37
C GLN A 63 5.30 9.61 -9.42
N ALA A 64 4.50 8.63 -9.88
CA ALA A 64 3.50 7.97 -9.05
C ALA A 64 4.12 7.29 -7.82
N GLY A 65 5.24 6.59 -8.01
CA GLY A 65 5.96 5.90 -6.94
C GLY A 65 6.60 6.86 -5.93
N ALA A 66 7.07 8.03 -6.37
CA ALA A 66 7.64 9.05 -5.48
C ALA A 66 6.62 9.65 -4.49
N GLY A 67 5.32 9.53 -4.78
CA GLY A 67 4.24 9.94 -3.89
C GLY A 67 3.85 8.89 -2.84
N LEU A 68 4.45 7.70 -2.86
CA LEU A 68 4.17 6.63 -1.91
C LEU A 68 5.14 6.71 -0.72
N ASP A 69 4.60 6.67 0.49
CA ASP A 69 5.39 6.65 1.73
C ASP A 69 5.66 5.20 2.16
N ILE A 70 6.53 4.53 1.39
CA ILE A 70 6.92 3.13 1.65
C ILE A 70 8.17 3.15 2.54
N PRO A 71 8.10 2.65 3.79
CA PRO A 71 9.26 2.62 4.66
C PRO A 71 10.30 1.64 4.11
N TRP A 72 11.50 2.15 3.85
CA TRP A 72 12.66 1.34 3.47
C TRP A 72 13.38 0.86 4.74
N GLY A 73 13.24 -0.44 5.04
CA GLY A 73 13.96 -1.09 6.14
C GLY A 73 13.22 -1.03 7.47
N ASP A 74 13.26 -2.16 8.18
CA ASP A 74 12.75 -2.36 9.55
C ASP A 74 11.24 -2.46 9.73
N PHE A 75 10.64 -3.37 8.96
CA PHE A 75 9.41 -4.00 9.41
C PHE A 75 9.70 -5.01 10.52
N SER A 76 9.86 -4.50 11.74
CA SER A 76 9.96 -5.35 12.92
C SER A 76 8.59 -5.96 13.22
N PRO A 77 8.46 -7.29 13.39
CA PRO A 77 7.22 -7.93 13.81
C PRO A 77 6.65 -7.36 15.12
N SER A 78 7.50 -6.72 15.95
CA SER A 78 7.12 -6.06 17.19
C SER A 78 6.35 -4.74 17.02
N GLN A 79 6.29 -4.17 15.82
CA GLN A 79 5.45 -2.98 15.53
C GLN A 79 4.04 -3.33 15.05
N THR A 80 3.77 -4.60 14.79
CA THR A 80 2.39 -5.06 14.56
C THR A 80 1.65 -4.85 15.87
N ARG A 81 0.75 -3.87 15.93
CA ARG A 81 -0.21 -3.77 17.04
C ARG A 81 -1.00 -5.07 17.05
N VAL A 82 -0.65 -5.97 17.96
CA VAL A 82 -1.57 -7.01 18.41
C VAL A 82 -2.64 -6.27 19.19
N CYS A 83 -3.73 -5.92 18.51
CA CYS A 83 -4.94 -5.45 19.18
C CYS A 83 -5.43 -6.61 20.06
N SER A 84 -5.38 -6.39 21.37
CA SER A 84 -5.91 -7.24 22.45
C SER A 84 -7.42 -7.44 22.32
#